data_AF-A0A7X7H5E3-F1
#
_entry.id   AF-A0A7X7H5E3-F1
#
_cell.length_a   1.000
_cell.length_b   1.000
_cell.length_c   1.000
_cell.angle_alpha   90.00
_cell.angle_beta   90.00
_cell.angle_gamma   90.00
#
_symmetry.space_group_name_H-M   'P 1'
#
loop_
_entity.id
_entity.type
_entity.pdbx_description
1 polymer ?
#
loop_
_entity_poly.entity_id
_entity_poly.type
_entity_poly.pdbx_seq_one_letter_code
_entity_poly.pdbx_strand_id
1 'polypeptide(L)'
;MKYQYGDATDPQGKELKLIAHICNDVGGWGAGFVLALSKRWRDPEESYYLWYKHRDLNNFALGEIQTVQVELDTYVVNMVAQHDIVADTAGVPPIRYDALKSCLEKLADEAAVLNASVHMPKIGAGLAGGDWNKIEALIDETLVARGIAVTIYEWYRDKPHKFHKSARKKPS
;
A
#
# COMPACT_ATOMS: atom_id res chain seq x y z
N MET A 1 12.38 -6.77 10.30
CA MET A 1 11.35 -6.95 9.25
C MET A 1 11.35 -8.40 8.75
N LYS A 2 10.19 -8.93 8.32
CA LYS A 2 10.02 -10.29 7.79
C LYS A 2 9.42 -10.22 6.38
N TYR A 3 9.86 -11.12 5.50
CA TYR A 3 9.24 -11.36 4.19
C TYR A 3 8.35 -12.61 4.23
N GLN A 4 7.20 -12.52 3.56
CA GLN A 4 6.22 -13.60 3.51
C GLN A 4 5.51 -13.63 2.15
N TYR A 5 5.24 -14.83 1.64
CA TYR A 5 4.29 -15.02 0.55
C TYR A 5 2.86 -14.97 1.07
N GLY A 6 2.01 -14.15 0.45
CA GLY A 6 0.60 -14.06 0.82
C GLY A 6 -0.05 -12.75 0.41
N ASP A 7 -1.29 -12.59 0.84
CA ASP A 7 -2.07 -11.37 0.63
C ASP A 7 -1.92 -10.45 1.85
N ALA A 8 -1.40 -9.23 1.65
CA ALA A 8 -1.28 -8.24 2.73
C ALA A 8 -2.64 -7.77 3.27
N THR A 9 -3.74 -8.02 2.52
CA THR A 9 -5.09 -7.77 3.02
C THR A 9 -5.58 -8.82 4.00
N ASP A 10 -4.83 -9.91 4.23
CA ASP A 10 -5.14 -10.96 5.20
C ASP A 10 -4.00 -11.20 6.21
N PRO A 11 -3.62 -10.17 6.99
CA PRO A 11 -2.53 -10.28 7.94
C PRO A 11 -2.84 -11.26 9.08
N GLN A 12 -1.86 -12.09 9.41
CA GLN A 12 -1.97 -13.07 10.50
C GLN A 12 -1.25 -12.54 11.74
N GLY A 13 -1.86 -12.71 12.92
CA GLY A 13 -1.28 -12.27 14.18
C GLY A 13 -2.35 -11.94 15.21
N LYS A 14 -1.97 -11.99 16.49
CA LYS A 14 -2.86 -11.69 17.63
C LYS A 14 -2.95 -10.21 17.97
N GLU A 15 -1.89 -9.46 17.66
CA GLU A 15 -1.84 -8.01 17.88
C GLU A 15 -2.77 -7.28 16.91
N LEU A 16 -3.02 -5.98 17.19
CA LEU A 16 -3.64 -5.09 16.22
C LEU A 16 -2.78 -5.01 14.95
N LYS A 17 -3.42 -4.91 13.79
CA LYS A 17 -2.76 -4.99 12.48
C LYS A 17 -3.00 -3.71 11.69
N LEU A 18 -1.93 -3.03 11.30
CA LEU A 18 -1.95 -1.89 10.39
C LEU A 18 -1.51 -2.34 9.00
N ILE A 19 -2.43 -2.30 8.03
CA ILE A 19 -2.16 -2.60 6.63
C ILE A 19 -1.79 -1.30 5.92
N ALA A 20 -0.50 -1.06 5.72
CA ALA A 20 0.00 0.17 5.12
C ALA A 20 0.18 0.05 3.60
N HIS A 21 -0.25 1.07 2.86
CA HIS A 21 -0.03 1.18 1.43
C HIS A 21 0.13 2.63 0.97
N ILE A 22 0.66 2.83 -0.25
CA ILE A 22 0.89 4.17 -0.81
C ILE A 22 -0.30 4.58 -1.67
N CYS A 23 -0.84 5.76 -1.38
CA CYS A 23 -1.78 6.53 -2.19
C CYS A 23 -1.07 7.68 -2.93
N ASN A 24 -1.71 8.15 -3.99
CA ASN A 24 -1.33 9.37 -4.70
C ASN A 24 -1.97 10.63 -4.07
N ASP A 25 -1.58 11.80 -4.56
CA ASP A 25 -2.12 13.09 -4.13
C ASP A 25 -3.22 13.64 -5.09
N VAL A 26 -3.69 12.84 -6.05
CA VAL A 26 -4.69 13.23 -7.05
C VAL A 26 -6.03 12.49 -6.90
N GLY A 27 -6.21 11.74 -5.81
CA GLY A 27 -7.46 11.02 -5.54
C GLY A 27 -7.70 9.79 -6.41
N GLY A 28 -6.68 9.30 -7.12
CA GLY A 28 -6.78 8.10 -7.94
C GLY A 28 -6.84 6.82 -7.10
N TRP A 29 -7.80 5.94 -7.39
CA TRP A 29 -7.95 4.63 -6.78
C TRP A 29 -8.48 3.64 -7.83
N GLY A 30 -7.64 2.70 -8.30
CA GLY A 30 -8.06 1.81 -9.39
C GLY A 30 -7.02 0.89 -10.00
N ALA A 31 -5.77 0.89 -9.52
CA ALA A 31 -4.72 0.02 -10.03
C ALA A 31 -3.78 -0.45 -8.92
N GLY A 32 -3.36 -1.72 -8.99
CA GLY A 32 -2.46 -2.32 -8.01
C GLY A 32 -3.16 -2.79 -6.74
N PHE A 33 -2.52 -2.57 -5.59
CA PHE A 33 -2.94 -3.13 -4.30
C PHE A 33 -4.32 -2.64 -3.83
N VAL A 34 -4.68 -1.40 -4.17
CA VAL A 34 -5.98 -0.80 -3.85
C VAL A 34 -7.18 -1.63 -4.34
N LEU A 35 -7.03 -2.39 -5.42
CA LEU A 35 -8.07 -3.28 -5.92
C LEU A 35 -8.30 -4.50 -5.01
N ALA A 36 -7.23 -5.00 -4.36
CA ALA A 36 -7.36 -6.07 -3.38
C ALA A 36 -8.05 -5.56 -2.11
N LEU A 37 -7.72 -4.33 -1.67
CA LEU A 37 -8.40 -3.65 -0.57
C LEU A 37 -9.90 -3.51 -0.87
N SER A 38 -10.29 -2.87 -1.99
CA SER A 38 -11.71 -2.66 -2.35
C SER A 38 -12.50 -3.95 -2.55
N LYS A 39 -11.83 -5.04 -2.94
CA LYS A 39 -12.47 -6.35 -3.03
C LYS A 39 -12.88 -6.88 -1.65
N ARG A 40 -12.12 -6.56 -0.60
CA ARG A 40 -12.36 -7.03 0.77
C ARG A 40 -13.16 -6.05 1.59
N TRP A 41 -12.84 -4.76 1.53
CA TRP A 41 -13.47 -3.69 2.31
C TRP A 41 -13.67 -2.44 1.46
N ARG A 42 -14.85 -1.82 1.56
CA ARG A 42 -15.17 -0.57 0.84
C ARG A 42 -14.64 0.67 1.54
N ASP A 43 -14.59 0.63 2.86
CA ASP A 43 -14.34 1.79 3.72
C ASP A 43 -13.00 2.51 3.44
N PRO A 44 -11.88 1.83 3.12
CA PRO A 44 -10.63 2.52 2.79
C PRO A 44 -10.72 3.40 1.54
N GLU A 45 -11.41 2.91 0.49
CA GLU A 45 -11.62 3.65 -0.76
C GLU A 45 -12.54 4.85 -0.53
N GLU A 46 -13.68 4.62 0.15
CA GLU A 46 -14.64 5.67 0.45
C GLU A 46 -14.03 6.77 1.34
N SER A 47 -13.24 6.38 2.34
CA SER A 47 -12.53 7.31 3.24
C SER A 47 -11.47 8.13 2.52
N TYR A 48 -10.68 7.50 1.65
CA TYR A 48 -9.67 8.19 0.84
C TYR A 48 -10.32 9.16 -0.15
N TYR A 49 -11.39 8.74 -0.82
CA TYR A 49 -12.16 9.59 -1.73
C TYR A 49 -12.70 10.83 -1.01
N LEU A 50 -13.31 10.67 0.18
CA LEU A 50 -13.80 11.80 0.96
C LEU A 50 -12.67 12.71 1.45
N TRP A 51 -11.53 12.14 1.86
CA TRP A 51 -10.35 12.89 2.27
C TRP A 51 -9.83 13.77 1.13
N TYR A 52 -9.67 13.22 -0.08
CA TYR A 52 -9.29 13.98 -1.27
C TYR A 52 -10.35 15.00 -1.72
N LYS A 53 -11.64 14.61 -1.71
CA LYS A 53 -12.75 15.47 -2.15
C LYS A 53 -12.86 16.73 -1.29
N HIS A 54 -12.59 16.61 0.00
CA HIS A 54 -12.66 17.70 0.97
C HIS A 54 -11.27 18.24 1.37
N ARG A 55 -10.25 18.05 0.53
CA ARG A 55 -8.85 18.43 0.83
C ARG A 55 -8.64 19.89 1.22
N ASP A 56 -9.48 20.81 0.73
CA ASP A 56 -9.42 22.23 1.11
C ASP A 56 -9.84 22.48 2.57
N LEU A 57 -10.40 21.48 3.24
CA LEU A 57 -10.94 21.53 4.60
C LEU A 57 -10.26 20.55 5.56
N ASN A 58 -9.24 19.82 5.11
CA ASN A 58 -8.55 18.81 5.92
C ASN A 58 -7.04 18.79 5.62
N ASN A 59 -6.33 17.79 6.15
CA ASN A 59 -4.88 17.67 6.02
C ASN A 59 -4.44 16.83 4.80
N PHE A 60 -5.25 16.61 3.77
CA PHE A 60 -4.82 15.79 2.62
C PHE A 60 -3.62 16.44 1.90
N ALA A 61 -2.44 15.83 2.04
CA ALA A 61 -1.19 16.30 1.42
C ALA A 61 -0.15 15.18 1.38
N LEU A 62 0.88 15.35 0.55
CA LEU A 62 2.07 14.49 0.57
C LEU A 62 2.68 14.45 1.98
N GLY A 63 2.97 13.24 2.46
CA GLY A 63 3.52 12.99 3.80
C GLY A 63 2.45 12.76 4.87
N GLU A 64 1.18 12.82 4.53
CA GLU A 64 0.06 12.60 5.45
C GLU A 64 -0.50 11.18 5.34
N ILE A 65 -1.06 10.70 6.46
CA ILE A 65 -1.69 9.38 6.55
C ILE A 65 -3.16 9.52 6.96
N GLN A 66 -3.98 8.57 6.53
CA GLN A 66 -5.33 8.36 7.04
C GLN A 66 -5.48 6.89 7.44
N THR A 67 -5.87 6.67 8.69
CA THR A 67 -6.06 5.33 9.26
C THR A 67 -7.54 5.01 9.38
N VAL A 68 -7.93 3.90 8.76
CA VAL A 68 -9.32 3.46 8.60
C VAL A 68 -9.48 2.09 9.24
N GLN A 69 -10.34 1.97 10.26
CA GLN A 69 -10.65 0.68 10.85
C GLN A 69 -11.51 -0.15 9.89
N VAL A 70 -11.11 -1.38 9.58
CA VAL A 70 -11.82 -2.27 8.65
C VAL A 70 -12.34 -3.54 9.32
N GLU A 71 -11.71 -3.96 10.43
CA GLU A 71 -12.17 -5.03 11.31
C GLU A 71 -11.89 -4.63 12.78
N LEU A 72 -12.34 -5.43 13.74
CA LEU A 72 -12.15 -5.14 15.17
C LEU A 72 -10.66 -4.95 15.54
N ASP A 73 -9.77 -5.67 14.86
CA ASP A 73 -8.34 -5.71 15.16
C ASP A 73 -7.45 -5.30 13.98
N THR A 74 -8.04 -4.76 12.91
CA THR A 74 -7.34 -4.48 11.65
C THR A 74 -7.73 -3.11 11.11
N TYR A 75 -6.71 -2.34 10.72
CA TYR A 75 -6.83 -1.02 10.13
C TYR A 75 -6.07 -0.98 8.80
N VAL A 76 -6.55 -0.18 7.86
CA VAL A 76 -5.84 0.17 6.63
C VAL A 76 -5.30 1.60 6.78
N VAL A 77 -4.03 1.80 6.43
CA VAL A 77 -3.37 3.11 6.49
C VAL A 77 -3.07 3.58 5.07
N ASN A 78 -3.83 4.58 4.64
CA ASN A 78 -3.66 5.28 3.37
C ASN A 78 -2.52 6.30 3.50
N MET A 79 -1.35 6.05 2.92
CA MET A 79 -0.19 6.95 3.00
C MET A 79 -0.02 7.77 1.72
N VAL A 80 -0.19 9.08 1.76
CA VAL A 80 -0.04 9.94 0.57
C VAL A 80 1.44 10.20 0.32
N ALA A 81 2.08 9.35 -0.48
CA ALA A 81 3.53 9.38 -0.74
C ALA A 81 3.89 9.32 -2.23
N GLN A 82 2.89 9.49 -3.09
CA GLN A 82 3.03 9.48 -4.53
C GLN A 82 2.45 10.78 -5.09
N HIS A 83 3.22 11.47 -5.93
CA HIS A 83 2.75 12.62 -6.68
C HIS A 83 2.24 12.15 -8.04
N ASP A 84 0.99 12.50 -8.37
CA ASP A 84 0.30 12.06 -9.59
C ASP A 84 0.23 10.51 -9.71
N ILE A 85 -0.15 9.99 -10.87
CA ILE A 85 -0.22 8.56 -11.20
C ILE A 85 0.76 8.14 -12.30
N VAL A 86 1.43 9.10 -12.94
CA VAL A 86 2.43 8.89 -13.99
C VAL A 86 3.66 9.75 -13.74
N ALA A 87 4.80 9.38 -14.34
CA ALA A 87 6.01 10.19 -14.27
C ALA A 87 5.79 11.58 -14.88
N ASP A 88 6.52 12.57 -14.37
CA ASP A 88 6.46 13.93 -14.89
C ASP A 88 7.17 14.08 -16.25
N THR A 89 7.15 15.29 -16.82
CA THR A 89 7.78 15.57 -18.11
C THR A 89 9.31 15.44 -18.11
N ALA A 90 9.94 15.44 -16.93
CA ALA A 90 11.37 15.19 -16.75
C ALA A 90 11.68 13.71 -16.50
N GLY A 91 10.67 12.84 -16.44
CA GLY A 91 10.80 11.41 -16.19
C GLY A 91 10.97 11.05 -14.72
N VAL A 92 10.71 11.98 -13.79
CA VAL A 92 10.75 11.66 -12.35
C VAL A 92 9.58 10.75 -12.02
N PRO A 93 9.82 9.58 -11.39
CA PRO A 93 8.76 8.64 -11.07
C PRO A 93 7.77 9.23 -10.05
N PRO A 94 6.53 8.74 -9.98
CA PRO A 94 5.51 9.24 -9.06
C PRO A 94 5.90 9.21 -7.58
N ILE A 95 6.70 8.24 -7.12
CA ILE A 95 7.07 8.15 -5.70
C ILE A 95 7.80 9.41 -5.19
N ARG A 96 7.53 9.78 -3.94
CA ARG A 96 8.22 10.88 -3.23
C ARG A 96 8.81 10.33 -1.93
N TYR A 97 10.12 10.10 -1.90
CA TYR A 97 10.79 9.44 -0.76
C TYR A 97 10.67 10.24 0.54
N ASP A 98 10.75 11.57 0.50
CA ASP A 98 10.60 12.41 1.70
C ASP A 98 9.17 12.35 2.26
N ALA A 99 8.17 12.31 1.38
CA ALA A 99 6.77 12.10 1.75
C ALA A 99 6.57 10.69 2.32
N LEU A 100 7.16 9.67 1.70
CA LEU A 100 7.11 8.30 2.21
C LEU A 100 7.73 8.20 3.61
N LYS A 101 8.90 8.80 3.83
CA LYS A 101 9.53 8.84 5.15
C LYS A 101 8.61 9.49 6.18
N SER A 102 8.02 10.64 5.86
CA SER A 102 7.07 11.34 6.74
C SER A 102 5.86 10.47 7.07
N CYS A 103 5.30 9.77 6.09
CA CYS A 103 4.19 8.83 6.30
C CYS A 103 4.61 7.67 7.21
N LEU A 104 5.79 7.10 7.00
CA LEU A 104 6.29 5.98 7.79
C LEU A 104 6.61 6.38 9.23
N GLU A 105 7.08 7.60 9.48
CA GLU A 105 7.28 8.15 10.83
C GLU A 105 5.95 8.27 11.57
N LYS A 106 4.90 8.80 10.92
CA LYS A 106 3.54 8.88 11.50
C LYS A 106 2.92 7.50 11.74
N LEU A 107 3.08 6.59 10.78
CA LEU A 107 2.67 5.20 10.93
C LEU A 107 3.37 4.53 12.12
N ALA A 108 4.65 4.85 12.34
CA ALA A 108 5.39 4.33 13.48
C ALA A 108 4.85 4.86 14.82
N ASP A 109 4.41 6.12 14.86
CA ASP A 109 3.74 6.70 16.04
C ASP A 109 2.41 6.00 16.32
N GLU A 110 1.56 5.81 15.32
CA GLU A 110 0.29 5.10 15.49
C GLU A 110 0.49 3.64 15.90
N ALA A 111 1.44 2.94 15.27
CA ALA A 111 1.75 1.55 15.60
C ALA A 111 2.23 1.41 17.06
N ALA A 112 3.05 2.34 17.54
CA ALA A 112 3.53 2.33 18.92
C ALA A 112 2.40 2.60 19.93
N VAL A 113 1.50 3.55 19.63
CA VAL A 113 0.34 3.85 20.48
C VAL A 113 -0.63 2.66 20.56
N LEU A 114 -0.84 1.97 19.44
CA LEU A 114 -1.76 0.85 19.34
C LEU A 114 -1.15 -0.51 19.75
N ASN A 115 0.16 -0.57 20.00
CA ASN A 115 0.91 -1.83 20.10
C ASN A 115 0.62 -2.76 18.91
N ALA A 116 0.64 -2.20 17.69
CA ALA A 116 0.24 -2.88 16.47
C ALA A 116 1.44 -3.37 15.65
N SER A 117 1.25 -4.46 14.91
CA SER A 117 2.16 -4.87 13.84
C SER A 117 1.79 -4.21 12.52
N VAL A 118 2.79 -3.95 11.68
CA VAL A 118 2.63 -3.34 10.36
C VAL A 118 2.77 -4.40 9.27
N HIS A 119 1.83 -4.39 8.33
CA HIS A 119 1.72 -5.31 7.21
C HIS A 119 1.63 -4.51 5.93
N MET A 120 2.42 -4.83 4.92
CA MET A 120 2.38 -4.09 3.66
C MET A 120 2.82 -4.96 2.48
N PRO A 121 2.30 -4.74 1.25
CA PRO A 121 2.92 -5.30 0.06
C PRO A 121 4.31 -4.67 -0.16
N LYS A 122 5.01 -5.05 -1.23
CA LYS A 122 6.14 -4.24 -1.73
C LYS A 122 5.64 -2.90 -2.27
N ILE A 123 5.43 -1.94 -1.36
CA ILE A 123 4.92 -0.60 -1.66
C ILE A 123 5.90 0.17 -2.57
N GLY A 124 5.37 1.06 -3.42
CA GLY A 124 6.18 2.01 -4.18
C GLY A 124 7.06 1.45 -5.31
N ALA A 125 7.39 0.15 -5.31
CA ALA A 125 8.28 -0.48 -6.30
C ALA A 125 7.59 -0.92 -7.61
N GLY A 126 6.25 -0.82 -7.68
CA GLY A 126 5.46 -1.14 -8.86
C GLY A 126 5.16 0.10 -9.70
N LEU A 127 3.88 0.45 -9.81
CA LEU A 127 3.38 1.57 -10.61
C LEU A 127 4.00 2.93 -10.27
N ALA A 128 4.43 3.12 -9.01
CA ALA A 128 5.04 4.36 -8.58
C ALA A 128 6.54 4.50 -8.98
N GLY A 129 7.15 3.45 -9.54
CA GLY A 129 8.51 3.50 -10.10
C GLY A 129 9.65 3.66 -9.09
N GLY A 130 9.42 3.34 -7.81
CA GLY A 130 10.40 3.46 -6.75
C GLY A 130 11.44 2.33 -6.71
N ASP A 131 12.60 2.65 -6.15
CA ASP A 131 13.66 1.69 -5.84
C ASP A 131 13.35 1.02 -4.50
N TRP A 132 13.06 -0.28 -4.55
CA TRP A 132 12.72 -1.03 -3.35
C TRP A 132 13.81 -0.99 -2.29
N ASN A 133 15.10 -0.96 -2.66
CA ASN A 133 16.18 -0.94 -1.66
C ASN A 133 16.15 0.36 -0.83
N LYS A 134 15.76 1.48 -1.45
CA LYS A 134 15.59 2.76 -0.74
C LYS A 134 14.35 2.75 0.14
N ILE A 135 13.25 2.18 -0.35
CA ILE A 135 12.00 2.05 0.41
C ILE A 135 12.20 1.13 1.62
N GLU A 136 12.88 0.01 1.41
CA GLU A 136 13.24 -0.95 2.44
C GLU A 136 14.11 -0.31 3.52
N ALA A 137 15.13 0.46 3.11
CA ALA A 137 15.94 1.24 4.05
C ALA A 137 15.05 2.16 4.89
N LEU A 138 14.18 2.97 4.27
CA LEU A 138 13.25 3.87 4.97
C LEU A 138 12.39 3.14 6.00
N ILE A 139 11.84 1.97 5.64
CA ILE A 139 11.04 1.13 6.55
C ILE A 139 11.88 0.68 7.76
N ASP A 140 13.14 0.29 7.53
CA ASP A 140 14.03 -0.12 8.60
C ASP A 140 14.36 1.05 9.55
N GLU A 141 14.68 2.24 9.04
CA GLU A 141 15.00 3.43 9.86
C GLU A 141 13.80 3.95 10.67
N THR A 142 12.58 3.86 10.14
CA THR A 142 11.41 4.45 10.79
C THR A 142 10.61 3.46 11.63
N LEU A 143 10.37 2.23 11.15
CA LEU A 143 9.52 1.25 11.83
C LEU A 143 10.35 0.25 12.63
N VAL A 144 11.29 -0.42 11.98
CA VAL A 144 12.04 -1.53 12.61
C VAL A 144 12.97 -1.03 13.70
N ALA A 145 13.64 0.10 13.49
CA ALA A 145 14.48 0.73 14.51
C ALA A 145 13.72 1.10 15.78
N ARG A 146 12.39 1.28 15.69
CA ARG A 146 11.48 1.52 16.83
C ARG A 146 10.89 0.25 17.44
N GLY A 147 11.35 -0.93 16.99
CA GLY A 147 10.89 -2.22 17.51
C GLY A 147 9.53 -2.68 16.97
N ILE A 148 8.99 -2.01 15.95
CA ILE A 148 7.69 -2.37 15.38
C ILE A 148 7.86 -3.61 14.49
N ALA A 149 7.00 -4.60 14.70
CA ALA A 149 6.98 -5.81 13.88
C ALA A 149 6.46 -5.47 12.47
N VAL A 150 7.31 -5.60 11.46
CA VAL A 150 6.97 -5.34 10.05
C VAL A 150 6.98 -6.64 9.24
N THR A 151 5.90 -6.90 8.50
CA THR A 151 5.81 -7.99 7.51
C THR A 151 5.57 -7.43 6.10
N ILE A 152 6.49 -7.75 5.19
CA ILE A 152 6.38 -7.45 3.76
C ILE A 152 5.80 -8.67 3.04
N TYR A 153 4.73 -8.45 2.29
CA TYR A 153 4.06 -9.47 1.51
C TYR A 153 4.49 -9.42 0.06
N GLU A 154 4.97 -10.55 -0.43
CA GLU A 154 5.27 -10.76 -1.83
C GLU A 154 4.20 -11.63 -2.46
N TRP A 155 3.66 -11.18 -3.59
CA TRP A 155 2.80 -11.98 -4.44
C TRP A 155 3.51 -12.28 -5.75
N TYR A 156 3.60 -13.56 -6.13
CA TYR A 156 4.01 -13.93 -7.48
C TYR A 156 2.78 -13.91 -8.39
N ARG A 157 2.70 -12.95 -9.31
CA ARG A 157 1.77 -13.04 -10.45
C ARG A 157 2.45 -13.81 -11.59
N ASP A 158 1.86 -14.97 -11.86
CA ASP A 158 1.88 -15.79 -13.08
C ASP A 158 2.87 -16.96 -13.21
N LYS A 159 2.34 -18.17 -12.92
CA LYS A 159 2.45 -19.24 -13.91
C LYS A 159 1.70 -18.76 -15.17
N PRO A 160 2.29 -18.82 -16.37
CA PRO A 160 1.58 -18.46 -17.59
C PRO A 160 0.33 -19.35 -17.75
N HIS A 161 -0.83 -18.73 -17.92
CA HIS A 161 -2.00 -19.42 -18.44
C HIS A 161 -1.62 -20.03 -19.81
N LYS A 162 -1.47 -21.35 -19.86
CA LYS A 162 -1.43 -22.06 -21.14
C LYS A 162 -2.77 -21.84 -21.82
N PHE A 163 -2.77 -21.03 -22.88
CA PHE A 163 -3.85 -21.02 -23.85
C PHE A 163 -4.01 -22.45 -24.38
N HIS A 164 -5.06 -23.16 -23.94
CA HIS A 164 -5.52 -24.34 -24.64
C HIS A 164 -6.16 -23.85 -25.95
N LYS A 165 -5.41 -23.97 -27.06
CA LYS A 165 -6.03 -23.92 -28.38
C LYS A 165 -6.92 -25.16 -28.49
N SER A 166 -8.23 -24.98 -28.37
CA SER A 166 -9.18 -26.01 -28.78
C SER A 166 -9.05 -26.18 -30.29
N ALA A 167 -8.49 -27.32 -30.70
CA ALA A 167 -8.49 -27.72 -32.10
C ALA A 167 -9.95 -27.96 -32.51
N ARG A 168 -10.49 -27.10 -33.36
CA ARG A 168 -11.72 -27.39 -34.10
C ARG A 168 -11.43 -28.59 -35.01
N LYS A 169 -11.98 -29.76 -34.68
CA LYS A 169 -12.09 -30.87 -35.62
C LYS A 169 -13.00 -30.41 -36.77
N LYS A 170 -12.48 -30.45 -38.01
CA LYS A 170 -13.31 -30.34 -39.21
C LYS A 170 -14.16 -31.62 -39.33
N PRO A 171 -15.48 -31.53 -39.65
CA PRO A 171 -16.25 -32.70 -40.00
C PRO A 171 -15.78 -33.24 -41.36
N SER A 172 -15.81 -34.57 -41.44
CA SER A 172 -15.66 -35.42 -42.63
C SER A 172 -16.74 -35.19 -43.66
#